data_AF-A0A250VWH1-F1
#
_entry.id   AF-A0A250VWH1-F1
#
_cell.length_a   1.000
_cell.length_b   1.000
_cell.length_c   1.000
_cell.angle_alpha   90.00
_cell.angle_beta   90.00
_cell.angle_gamma   90.00
#
_symmetry.space_group_name_H-M   'P 1'
#
loop_
_entity.id
_entity.type
_entity.pdbx_description
1 polymer ?
#
loop_
_entity_poly.entity_id
_entity_poly.type
_entity_poly.pdbx_seq_one_letter_code
_entity_poly.pdbx_strand_id
1 'polypeptide(L)'
;MSEGTGDAESRLARIERLLESGEREVAPAWRRATRGEPRWAVTAVIVVAVVLQWMLPHRLAFHPYWALPALELVLLAGLIAANPRRVEPRTRWLRWWGLALTGVISLANGWSAVRLVAGLVNGTEATEAGPLLLTGGGIWLTNVIVFALWYWEWDRGGPMARVRGQSQYADFLFVQMQSPETAPPDWEPAFLDYLYLSFTNSTAFSPTDVMPLSRWAKMLMMLQSSVSLVTVVLVVARAVNILK
;
A
#
# COMPACT_ATOMS: atom_id res chain seq x y z
N MET A 1 -61.49 8.42 -27.54
CA MET A 1 -60.22 9.16 -27.46
C MET A 1 -59.57 9.05 -26.06
N SER A 2 -59.63 7.87 -25.42
CA SER A 2 -59.25 7.67 -23.99
C SER A 2 -58.29 6.51 -23.74
N GLU A 3 -57.88 5.75 -24.76
CA GLU A 3 -57.00 4.56 -24.59
C GLU A 3 -55.50 4.90 -24.59
N GLY A 4 -55.09 6.06 -25.10
CA GLY A 4 -53.67 6.44 -25.21
C GLY A 4 -53.04 6.98 -23.93
N THR A 5 -53.84 7.46 -22.97
CA THR A 5 -53.35 8.11 -21.74
C THR A 5 -52.92 7.09 -20.68
N GLY A 6 -53.60 5.95 -20.58
CA GLY A 6 -53.26 4.90 -19.61
C GLY A 6 -51.92 4.19 -19.90
N ASP A 7 -51.55 4.04 -21.17
CA ASP A 7 -50.24 3.48 -21.55
C ASP A 7 -49.10 4.42 -21.15
N ALA A 8 -49.25 5.72 -21.40
CA ALA A 8 -48.25 6.73 -21.07
C ALA A 8 -48.00 6.82 -19.55
N GLU A 9 -49.06 6.82 -18.73
CA GLU A 9 -48.96 6.82 -17.27
C GLU A 9 -48.30 5.54 -16.73
N SER A 10 -48.63 4.38 -17.30
CA SER A 10 -48.02 3.11 -16.90
C SER A 10 -46.51 3.04 -17.24
N ARG A 11 -46.12 3.66 -18.37
CA ARG A 11 -44.72 3.75 -18.81
C ARG A 11 -43.95 4.76 -17.97
N LEU A 12 -44.56 5.88 -17.61
CA LEU A 12 -44.00 6.84 -16.66
C LEU A 12 -43.80 6.21 -15.29
N ALA A 13 -44.80 5.51 -14.73
CA ALA A 13 -44.68 4.82 -13.45
C ALA A 13 -43.64 3.68 -13.47
N ARG A 14 -43.41 3.05 -14.64
CA ARG A 14 -42.33 2.08 -14.85
C ARG A 14 -40.97 2.76 -14.93
N ILE A 15 -40.86 3.90 -15.62
CA ILE A 15 -39.63 4.70 -15.71
C ILE A 15 -39.28 5.28 -14.33
N GLU A 16 -40.24 5.83 -13.59
CA GLU A 16 -40.05 6.29 -12.21
C GLU A 16 -39.62 5.14 -11.31
N ARG A 17 -40.25 3.96 -11.38
CA ARG A 17 -39.78 2.79 -10.61
C ARG A 17 -38.38 2.34 -11.01
N LEU A 18 -38.02 2.42 -12.29
CA LEU A 18 -36.68 2.09 -12.78
C LEU A 18 -35.65 3.13 -12.36
N LEU A 19 -36.02 4.42 -12.33
CA LEU A 19 -35.21 5.52 -11.84
C LEU A 19 -35.06 5.44 -10.32
N GLU A 20 -36.12 5.22 -9.56
CA GLU A 20 -36.06 4.97 -8.11
C GLU A 20 -35.26 3.70 -7.78
N SER A 21 -35.34 2.65 -8.59
CA SER A 21 -34.50 1.45 -8.42
C SER A 21 -33.05 1.67 -8.84
N GLY A 22 -32.80 2.51 -9.85
CA GLY A 22 -31.46 2.87 -10.33
C GLY A 22 -30.75 3.90 -9.47
N GLU A 23 -31.49 4.82 -8.85
CA GLU A 23 -30.99 5.77 -7.84
C GLU A 23 -30.78 5.08 -6.48
N ARG A 24 -31.49 3.98 -6.20
CA ARG A 24 -31.20 3.09 -5.07
C ARG A 24 -29.98 2.20 -5.28
N GLU A 25 -29.43 2.12 -6.49
CA GLU A 25 -28.08 1.62 -6.71
C GLU A 25 -27.08 2.73 -6.32
N VAL A 26 -27.08 3.07 -5.03
CA VAL A 26 -26.13 4.04 -4.44
C VAL A 26 -24.75 3.57 -4.85
N ALA A 27 -24.08 4.34 -5.73
CA ALA A 27 -22.74 4.01 -6.18
C ALA A 27 -21.89 3.65 -4.96
N PRO A 28 -21.13 2.53 -4.98
CA PRO A 28 -20.45 2.06 -3.78
C PRO A 28 -19.50 3.14 -3.26
N ALA A 29 -19.22 3.18 -1.95
CA ALA A 29 -18.48 4.29 -1.32
C ALA A 29 -17.17 4.62 -2.02
N TRP A 30 -16.44 3.58 -2.45
CA TRP A 30 -15.19 3.70 -3.20
C TRP A 30 -15.31 4.33 -4.61
N ARG A 31 -16.52 4.59 -5.11
CA ARG A 31 -16.82 5.38 -6.33
C ARG A 31 -17.44 6.74 -6.03
N ARG A 32 -17.80 7.03 -4.78
CA ARG A 32 -18.38 8.31 -4.35
C ARG A 32 -17.28 9.24 -3.83
N ALA A 33 -17.60 10.53 -3.76
CA ALA A 33 -16.77 11.45 -3.02
C ALA A 33 -16.95 11.21 -1.52
N THR A 34 -15.87 10.85 -0.83
CA THR A 34 -15.88 10.51 0.60
C THR A 34 -15.09 11.54 1.42
N ARG A 35 -15.09 11.40 2.75
CA ARG A 35 -14.18 12.16 3.61
C ARG A 35 -12.85 11.44 3.64
N GLY A 36 -11.76 12.15 3.39
CA GLY A 36 -10.42 11.56 3.40
C GLY A 36 -10.09 10.76 4.66
N GLU A 37 -9.41 9.64 4.44
CA GLU A 37 -8.96 8.74 5.50
C GLU A 37 -8.01 9.46 6.47
N PRO A 38 -8.01 9.05 7.75
CA PRO A 38 -7.08 9.60 8.71
C PRO A 38 -5.65 9.09 8.44
N ARG A 39 -4.65 9.98 8.43
CA ARG A 39 -3.27 9.66 8.01
C ARG A 39 -2.40 9.00 9.08
N TRP A 40 -2.90 8.83 10.30
CA TRP A 40 -2.09 8.35 11.43
C TRP A 40 -1.47 6.97 11.17
N ALA A 41 -2.18 6.08 10.46
CA ALA A 41 -1.68 4.74 10.14
C ALA A 41 -0.47 4.80 9.20
N VAL A 42 -0.53 5.66 8.18
CA VAL A 42 0.60 5.94 7.26
C VAL A 42 1.78 6.51 8.04
N THR A 43 1.54 7.52 8.89
CA THR A 43 2.58 8.13 9.73
C THR A 43 3.22 7.11 10.67
N ALA A 44 2.43 6.31 11.38
CA ALA A 44 2.92 5.30 12.31
C ALA A 44 3.80 4.27 11.58
N VAL A 45 3.38 3.81 10.42
CA VAL A 45 4.13 2.81 9.64
C VAL A 45 5.42 3.39 9.05
N ILE A 46 5.43 4.66 8.64
CA ILE A 46 6.68 5.32 8.24
C ILE A 46 7.63 5.45 9.43
N VAL A 47 7.14 5.83 10.61
CA VAL A 47 7.97 5.88 11.83
C VAL A 47 8.57 4.52 12.14
N VAL A 48 7.79 3.44 12.01
CA VAL A 48 8.30 2.07 12.15
C VAL A 48 9.42 1.78 11.14
N ALA A 49 9.26 2.15 9.86
CA ALA A 49 10.31 1.98 8.86
C ALA A 49 11.60 2.74 9.21
N VAL A 50 11.50 4.00 9.65
CA VAL A 50 12.65 4.80 10.09
C VAL A 50 13.37 4.13 11.27
N VAL A 51 12.61 3.64 12.26
CA VAL A 51 13.17 2.94 13.42
C VAL A 51 13.89 1.66 12.99
N LEU A 52 13.27 0.84 12.12
CA LEU A 52 13.90 -0.36 11.59
C LEU A 52 15.20 -0.02 10.85
N GLN A 53 15.20 1.02 10.03
CA GLN A 53 16.38 1.48 9.30
C GLN A 53 17.50 1.96 10.23
N TRP A 54 17.18 2.63 11.33
CA TRP A 54 18.16 3.01 12.35
C TRP A 54 18.74 1.84 13.11
N MET A 55 17.97 0.77 13.31
CA MET A 55 18.45 -0.45 13.95
C MET A 55 19.33 -1.31 13.04
N LEU A 56 19.37 -1.03 11.73
CA LEU A 56 20.20 -1.79 10.80
C LEU A 56 21.70 -1.54 11.04
N PRO A 57 22.54 -2.59 10.92
CA PRO A 57 23.99 -2.42 11.01
C PRO A 57 24.52 -1.42 10.00
N HIS A 58 25.40 -0.51 10.44
CA HIS A 58 25.99 0.56 9.63
C HIS A 58 26.62 0.09 8.29
N ARG A 59 27.10 -1.16 8.23
CA ARG A 59 27.67 -1.77 7.01
C ARG A 59 26.67 -2.03 5.88
N LEU A 60 25.38 -2.06 6.20
CA LEU A 60 24.26 -2.23 5.26
C LEU A 60 23.60 -0.89 4.89
N ALA A 61 23.91 0.17 5.64
CA ALA A 61 23.38 1.51 5.39
C ALA A 61 24.22 2.26 4.35
N PHE A 62 23.58 3.20 3.65
CA PHE A 62 24.31 4.19 2.84
C PHE A 62 25.22 5.03 3.72
N HIS A 63 26.40 5.39 3.22
CA HIS A 63 27.28 6.34 3.90
C HIS A 63 27.05 7.75 3.32
N PRO A 64 26.80 8.77 4.15
CA PRO A 64 26.71 8.73 5.62
C PRO A 64 25.36 8.19 6.13
N TYR A 65 25.41 7.30 7.13
CA TYR A 65 24.26 6.52 7.64
C TYR A 65 23.11 7.36 8.22
N TRP A 66 23.39 8.59 8.63
CA TRP A 66 22.39 9.51 9.18
C TRP A 66 21.65 10.31 8.11
N ALA A 67 22.18 10.41 6.89
CA ALA A 67 21.63 11.31 5.87
C ALA A 67 20.25 10.88 5.38
N LEU A 68 20.06 9.58 5.07
CA LEU A 68 18.77 9.08 4.60
C LEU A 68 17.69 9.12 5.68
N PRO A 69 17.92 8.63 6.92
CA PRO A 69 16.94 8.78 7.99
C PRO A 69 16.62 10.24 8.32
N ALA A 70 17.61 11.14 8.30
CA ALA A 70 17.37 12.56 8.51
C ALA A 70 16.48 13.14 7.41
N LEU A 71 16.73 12.79 6.14
CA LEU A 71 15.89 13.17 5.02
C LEU A 71 14.46 12.63 5.16
N GLU A 72 14.30 11.36 5.53
CA GLU A 72 12.99 10.75 5.79
C GLU A 72 12.23 11.47 6.90
N LEU A 73 12.90 11.79 8.01
CA LEU A 73 12.31 12.53 9.12
C LEU A 73 11.90 13.95 8.71
N VAL A 74 12.71 14.64 7.90
CA VAL A 74 12.36 15.97 7.37
C VAL A 74 11.15 15.90 6.44
N LEU A 75 11.14 14.91 5.52
CA LEU A 75 10.01 14.68 4.62
C LEU A 75 8.73 14.34 5.39
N LEU A 76 8.84 13.49 6.42
CA LEU A 76 7.74 13.12 7.29
C LEU A 76 7.24 14.31 8.11
N ALA A 77 8.13 15.09 8.71
CA ALA A 77 7.78 16.29 9.46
C ALA A 77 7.06 17.31 8.57
N GLY A 78 7.54 17.51 7.34
CA GLY A 78 6.87 18.34 6.34
C GLY A 78 5.47 17.83 6.00
N LEU A 79 5.29 16.51 5.86
CA LEU A 79 4.00 15.88 5.60
C LEU A 79 3.01 16.08 6.76
N ILE A 80 3.48 15.88 8.00
CA ILE A 80 2.68 16.05 9.22
C ILE A 80 2.27 17.51 9.40
N ALA A 81 3.22 18.45 9.24
CA ALA A 81 2.97 19.88 9.40
C ALA A 81 1.97 20.42 8.37
N ALA A 82 2.05 19.95 7.12
CA ALA A 82 1.18 20.40 6.05
C ALA A 82 -0.23 19.81 6.13
N ASN A 83 -0.41 18.59 6.65
CA ASN A 83 -1.74 18.01 6.81
C ASN A 83 -1.81 16.93 7.92
N PRO A 84 -2.03 17.32 9.19
CA PRO A 84 -1.83 16.43 10.34
C PRO A 84 -2.94 15.39 10.54
N ARG A 85 -4.11 15.54 9.93
CA ARG A 85 -5.29 14.75 10.33
C ARG A 85 -5.87 13.87 9.23
N ARG A 86 -6.11 14.39 8.02
CA ARG A 86 -6.86 13.67 6.98
C ARG A 86 -6.34 13.97 5.58
N VAL A 87 -6.55 13.05 4.65
CA VAL A 87 -6.24 13.27 3.23
C VAL A 87 -7.18 14.33 2.64
N GLU A 88 -6.72 15.58 2.48
CA GLU A 88 -7.58 16.70 2.01
C GLU A 88 -7.40 17.03 0.52
N PRO A 89 -8.48 17.20 -0.27
CA PRO A 89 -8.50 17.48 -1.72
C PRO A 89 -7.61 18.63 -2.25
N ARG A 90 -7.02 19.47 -1.41
CA ARG A 90 -6.59 20.82 -1.80
C ARG A 90 -5.11 20.95 -2.18
N THR A 91 -4.28 19.93 -1.97
CA THR A 91 -2.81 20.07 -2.05
C THR A 91 -2.15 18.97 -2.87
N ARG A 92 -1.96 19.20 -4.18
CA ARG A 92 -1.24 18.29 -5.09
C ARG A 92 0.22 18.05 -4.69
N TRP A 93 0.87 19.02 -4.04
CA TRP A 93 2.28 18.92 -3.62
C TRP A 93 2.52 17.87 -2.54
N LEU A 94 1.54 17.63 -1.66
CA LEU A 94 1.64 16.60 -0.63
C LEU A 94 1.83 15.20 -1.20
N ARG A 95 1.31 14.93 -2.41
CA ARG A 95 1.54 13.67 -3.12
C ARG A 95 3.00 13.51 -3.53
N TRP A 96 3.63 14.56 -4.06
CA TRP A 96 5.05 14.51 -4.43
C TRP A 96 5.95 14.27 -3.24
N TRP A 97 5.63 14.85 -2.08
CA TRP A 97 6.35 14.57 -0.83
C TRP A 97 6.16 13.12 -0.38
N GLY A 98 4.95 12.58 -0.46
CA GLY A 98 4.68 11.16 -0.20
C GLY A 98 5.48 10.23 -1.11
N LEU A 99 5.41 10.45 -2.43
CA LEU A 99 6.17 9.68 -3.42
C LEU A 99 7.69 9.81 -3.23
N ALA A 100 8.20 11.00 -2.92
CA ALA A 100 9.61 11.22 -2.64
C ALA A 100 10.05 10.44 -1.40
N LEU A 101 9.27 10.50 -0.31
CA LEU A 101 9.53 9.77 0.92
C LEU A 101 9.53 8.26 0.69
N THR A 102 8.49 7.74 0.04
CA THR A 102 8.42 6.31 -0.33
C THR A 102 9.60 5.91 -1.21
N GLY A 103 10.00 6.75 -2.18
CA GLY A 103 11.17 6.53 -3.03
C GLY A 103 12.48 6.47 -2.24
N VAL A 104 12.69 7.38 -1.29
CA VAL A 104 13.87 7.39 -0.41
C VAL A 104 13.95 6.11 0.42
N ILE A 105 12.87 5.72 1.08
CA ILE A 105 12.81 4.48 1.89
C ILE A 105 13.02 3.26 0.99
N SER A 106 12.47 3.25 -0.23
CA SER A 106 12.65 2.17 -1.21
C SER A 106 14.11 1.99 -1.59
N LEU A 107 14.82 3.08 -1.87
CA LEU A 107 16.23 3.06 -2.24
C LEU A 107 17.10 2.59 -1.06
N ALA A 108 16.82 3.09 0.14
CA ALA A 108 17.52 2.68 1.36
C ALA A 108 17.37 1.18 1.60
N ASN A 109 16.13 0.68 1.60
CA ASN A 109 15.84 -0.73 1.84
C ASN A 109 16.37 -1.64 0.73
N GLY A 110 16.24 -1.23 -0.54
CA GLY A 110 16.77 -1.98 -1.68
C GLY A 110 18.29 -2.12 -1.61
N TRP A 111 19.00 -1.06 -1.22
CA TRP A 111 20.44 -1.12 -1.00
C TRP A 111 20.82 -2.07 0.13
N SER A 112 20.15 -1.98 1.28
CA SER A 112 20.39 -2.88 2.41
C SER A 112 20.09 -4.33 2.05
N ALA A 113 19.04 -4.61 1.28
CA ALA A 113 18.72 -5.94 0.78
C ALA A 113 19.83 -6.47 -0.16
N VAL A 114 20.28 -5.69 -1.14
CA VAL A 114 21.37 -6.09 -2.06
C VAL A 114 22.66 -6.37 -1.30
N ARG A 115 23.03 -5.50 -0.34
CA ARG A 115 24.23 -5.66 0.50
C ARG A 115 24.14 -6.92 1.36
N LEU A 116 22.99 -7.18 1.96
CA LEU A 116 22.76 -8.40 2.75
C LEU A 116 22.89 -9.64 1.86
N VAL A 117 22.22 -9.67 0.71
CA VAL A 117 22.29 -10.79 -0.25
C VAL A 117 23.72 -11.03 -0.71
N ALA A 118 24.44 -9.98 -1.12
CA ALA A 118 25.83 -10.10 -1.54
C ALA A 118 26.74 -10.62 -0.42
N GLY A 119 26.54 -10.15 0.82
CA GLY A 119 27.30 -10.62 1.98
C GLY A 119 26.99 -12.07 2.36
N LEU A 120 25.74 -12.50 2.22
CA LEU A 120 25.32 -13.89 2.43
C LEU A 120 25.91 -14.84 1.38
N VAL A 121 25.91 -14.43 0.11
CA VAL A 121 26.47 -15.23 -1.00
C VAL A 121 28.00 -15.32 -0.91
N ASN A 122 28.68 -14.24 -0.52
CA ASN A 122 30.13 -14.22 -0.36
C ASN A 122 30.61 -14.84 0.98
N GLY A 123 29.68 -15.24 1.85
CA GLY A 123 29.99 -15.82 3.16
C GLY A 123 30.62 -14.84 4.16
N THR A 124 30.64 -13.55 3.86
CA THR A 124 31.26 -12.50 4.68
C THR A 124 30.32 -11.96 5.76
N GLU A 125 29.02 -12.19 5.63
CA GLU A 125 28.02 -11.79 6.63
C GLU A 125 27.68 -12.92 7.62
N ALA A 126 27.42 -12.48 8.85
CA ALA A 126 26.87 -13.23 9.97
C ALA A 126 27.68 -14.44 10.47
N THR A 127 28.33 -14.25 11.62
CA THR A 127 28.85 -15.31 12.50
C THR A 127 27.78 -15.86 13.45
N GLU A 128 26.71 -15.11 13.69
CA GLU A 128 25.64 -15.47 14.62
C GLU A 128 24.27 -15.43 13.95
N ALA A 129 23.43 -16.43 14.23
CA ALA A 129 22.11 -16.56 13.62
C ALA A 129 21.11 -15.49 14.11
N GLY A 130 21.14 -15.13 15.39
CA GLY A 130 20.19 -14.18 15.99
C GLY A 130 20.23 -12.78 15.34
N PRO A 131 21.38 -12.09 15.33
CA PRO A 131 21.52 -10.79 14.67
C PRO A 131 21.21 -10.82 13.18
N LEU A 132 21.50 -11.93 12.50
CA LEU A 132 21.17 -12.13 11.09
C LEU A 132 19.66 -12.16 10.86
N LEU A 133 18.93 -12.95 11.65
CA LEU A 133 17.47 -13.05 11.56
C LEU A 133 16.79 -11.70 11.87
N LEU A 134 17.29 -10.97 12.86
CA LEU A 134 16.78 -9.62 13.18
C LEU A 134 17.02 -8.64 12.02
N THR A 135 18.23 -8.64 11.45
CA THR A 135 18.59 -7.76 10.33
C THR A 135 17.78 -8.08 9.08
N GLY A 136 17.71 -9.37 8.71
CA GLY A 136 16.93 -9.83 7.57
C GLY A 136 15.43 -9.60 7.74
N GLY A 137 14.90 -9.85 8.94
CA GLY A 137 13.51 -9.56 9.30
C GLY A 137 13.18 -8.07 9.24
N GLY A 138 14.10 -7.19 9.68
CA GLY A 138 13.96 -5.74 9.57
C GLY A 138 13.90 -5.25 8.12
N ILE A 139 14.79 -5.75 7.25
CA ILE A 139 14.78 -5.46 5.81
C ILE A 139 13.50 -5.97 5.14
N TRP A 140 13.07 -7.19 5.48
CA TRP A 140 11.85 -7.79 4.96
C TRP A 140 10.60 -7.00 5.40
N LEU A 141 10.51 -6.60 6.67
CA LEU A 141 9.39 -5.81 7.17
C LEU A 141 9.37 -4.41 6.55
N THR A 142 10.54 -3.78 6.38
CA THR A 142 10.65 -2.51 5.67
C THR A 142 10.23 -2.65 4.21
N ASN A 143 10.52 -3.79 3.56
CA ASN A 143 10.03 -4.10 2.21
C ASN A 143 8.49 -4.13 2.18
N VAL A 144 7.84 -4.79 3.13
CA VAL A 144 6.36 -4.79 3.28
C VAL A 144 5.83 -3.36 3.41
N ILE A 145 6.45 -2.53 4.24
CA ILE A 145 6.02 -1.15 4.45
C ILE A 145 6.13 -0.32 3.17
N VAL A 146 7.27 -0.40 2.48
CA VAL A 146 7.53 0.34 1.24
C VAL A 146 6.52 -0.02 0.16
N PHE A 147 6.25 -1.30 -0.04
CA PHE A 147 5.32 -1.73 -1.07
C PHE A 147 3.86 -1.41 -0.70
N ALA A 148 3.49 -1.46 0.58
CA ALA A 148 2.19 -0.96 1.05
C ALA A 148 1.99 0.52 0.70
N LEU A 149 3.02 1.36 0.93
CA LEU A 149 2.99 2.78 0.57
C LEU A 149 2.87 2.99 -0.94
N TRP A 150 3.60 2.23 -1.75
CA TRP A 150 3.48 2.31 -3.22
C TRP A 150 2.09 1.89 -3.72
N TYR A 151 1.53 0.79 -3.21
CA TYR A 151 0.18 0.36 -3.56
C TYR A 151 -0.85 1.44 -3.20
N TRP A 152 -0.72 2.01 -2.00
CA TRP A 152 -1.58 3.09 -1.52
C TRP A 152 -1.41 4.40 -2.30
N GLU A 153 -0.19 4.82 -2.67
CA GLU A 153 0.04 6.09 -3.39
C GLU A 153 -0.39 6.05 -4.87
N TRP A 154 -0.46 4.85 -5.44
CA TRP A 154 -0.68 4.67 -6.87
C TRP A 154 -2.08 4.17 -7.23
N ASP A 155 -2.69 3.31 -6.40
CA ASP A 155 -4.02 2.75 -6.69
C ASP A 155 -5.05 3.85 -6.96
N ARG A 156 -5.78 3.73 -8.07
CA ARG A 156 -6.84 4.66 -8.50
C ARG A 156 -6.35 6.10 -8.64
N GLY A 157 -5.08 6.28 -9.01
CA GLY A 157 -4.47 7.60 -9.14
C GLY A 157 -4.12 8.25 -7.80
N GLY A 158 -4.09 7.47 -6.72
CA GLY A 158 -3.63 7.88 -5.38
C GLY A 158 -4.73 8.34 -4.43
N PRO A 159 -4.37 8.65 -3.17
CA PRO A 159 -5.32 8.92 -2.09
C PRO A 159 -6.30 10.04 -2.45
N MET A 160 -5.82 11.07 -3.15
CA MET A 160 -6.64 12.21 -3.53
C MET A 160 -7.70 11.90 -4.58
N ALA A 161 -7.36 11.03 -5.54
CA ALA A 161 -8.28 10.63 -6.60
C ALA A 161 -9.34 9.64 -6.06
N ARG A 162 -8.96 8.80 -5.08
CA ARG A 162 -9.88 7.93 -4.33
C ARG A 162 -10.95 8.74 -3.59
N VAL A 163 -10.54 9.73 -2.79
CA VAL A 163 -11.46 10.61 -2.04
C VAL A 163 -12.46 11.34 -2.95
N ARG A 164 -12.09 11.64 -4.20
CA ARG A 164 -12.96 12.33 -5.16
C ARG A 164 -13.81 11.39 -6.01
N GLY A 165 -13.64 10.07 -5.90
CA GLY A 165 -14.31 9.09 -6.76
C GLY A 165 -13.99 9.22 -8.25
N GLN A 166 -12.83 9.81 -8.60
CA GLN A 166 -12.54 10.22 -9.98
C GLN A 166 -12.02 9.08 -10.88
N SER A 167 -11.54 7.97 -10.30
CA SER A 167 -11.01 6.86 -11.09
C SER A 167 -12.08 5.81 -11.36
N GLN A 168 -12.46 5.67 -12.63
CA GLN A 168 -13.42 4.66 -13.07
C GLN A 168 -12.89 3.22 -12.91
N TYR A 169 -11.59 3.03 -13.14
CA TYR A 169 -10.93 1.72 -13.06
C TYR A 169 -10.05 1.63 -11.80
N ALA A 170 -10.15 0.50 -11.11
CA ALA A 170 -9.32 0.19 -9.95
C ALA A 170 -8.01 -0.49 -10.38
N ASP A 171 -6.90 -0.23 -9.69
CA ASP A 171 -5.66 -0.98 -9.91
C ASP A 171 -5.66 -2.26 -9.09
N PHE A 172 -6.25 -2.20 -7.88
CA PHE A 172 -6.50 -3.36 -7.02
C PHE A 172 -8.00 -3.57 -6.81
N LEU A 173 -8.44 -4.80 -7.00
CA LEU A 173 -9.81 -5.24 -6.75
C LEU A 173 -9.88 -6.03 -5.45
N PHE A 174 -10.38 -5.39 -4.41
CA PHE A 174 -10.58 -6.00 -3.09
C PHE A 174 -11.88 -6.80 -3.07
N VAL A 175 -11.95 -7.91 -2.31
CA VAL A 175 -13.16 -8.73 -2.18
C VAL A 175 -14.38 -7.91 -1.72
N GLN A 176 -14.20 -6.93 -0.83
CA GLN A 176 -15.27 -6.02 -0.37
C GLN A 176 -15.89 -5.19 -1.51
N MET A 177 -15.18 -5.01 -2.63
CA MET A 177 -15.73 -4.36 -3.83
C MET A 177 -16.55 -5.30 -4.69
N GLN A 178 -16.31 -6.61 -4.58
CA GLN A 178 -16.97 -7.65 -5.36
C GLN A 178 -18.22 -8.19 -4.67
N SER A 179 -18.26 -8.13 -3.33
CA SER A 179 -19.38 -8.55 -2.49
C SER A 179 -19.88 -7.42 -1.60
N PRO A 180 -20.49 -6.34 -2.16
CA PRO A 180 -20.94 -5.17 -1.41
C PRO A 180 -21.92 -5.52 -0.28
N GLU A 181 -22.69 -6.60 -0.42
CA GLU A 181 -23.64 -7.11 0.57
C GLU A 181 -22.99 -7.60 1.87
N THR A 182 -21.69 -7.91 1.83
CA THR A 182 -20.90 -8.34 3.00
C THR A 182 -19.97 -7.26 3.53
N ALA A 183 -19.91 -6.12 2.86
CA ALA A 183 -19.09 -4.97 3.25
C ALA A 183 -19.97 -3.86 3.85
N PRO A 184 -19.43 -3.04 4.78
CA PRO A 184 -20.12 -1.82 5.19
C PRO A 184 -20.47 -0.94 3.99
N PRO A 185 -21.66 -0.29 3.95
CA PRO A 185 -22.08 0.53 2.81
C PRO A 185 -21.12 1.68 2.44
N ASP A 186 -20.39 2.17 3.44
CA ASP A 186 -19.40 3.24 3.31
C ASP A 186 -17.95 2.73 3.27
N TRP A 187 -17.74 1.43 3.02
CA TRP A 187 -16.40 0.85 2.92
C TRP A 187 -15.65 1.36 1.68
N GLU A 188 -14.41 1.77 1.89
CA GLU A 188 -13.42 2.09 0.87
C GLU A 188 -12.04 1.60 1.32
N PRO A 189 -11.11 1.28 0.38
CA PRO A 189 -9.76 0.88 0.76
C PRO A 189 -9.05 1.98 1.54
N ALA A 190 -8.64 1.67 2.75
CA ALA A 190 -7.76 2.47 3.58
C ALA A 190 -6.33 1.94 3.52
N PHE A 191 -5.38 2.71 4.02
CA PHE A 191 -3.96 2.32 4.04
C PHE A 191 -3.70 0.91 4.62
N LEU A 192 -4.44 0.50 5.66
CA LEU A 192 -4.26 -0.80 6.29
C LEU A 192 -4.64 -1.97 5.37
N ASP A 193 -5.57 -1.78 4.43
CA ASP A 193 -5.90 -2.80 3.43
C ASP A 193 -4.71 -3.03 2.48
N TYR A 194 -3.98 -1.97 2.12
CA TYR A 194 -2.76 -2.07 1.32
C TYR A 194 -1.57 -2.64 2.10
N LEU A 195 -1.51 -2.37 3.41
CA LEU A 195 -0.51 -2.99 4.30
C LEU A 195 -0.74 -4.50 4.40
N TYR A 196 -2.00 -4.92 4.56
CA TYR A 196 -2.37 -6.33 4.57
C TYR A 196 -2.08 -7.00 3.21
N LEU A 197 -2.46 -6.36 2.09
CA LEU A 197 -2.09 -6.80 0.74
C LEU A 197 -0.58 -6.98 0.60
N SER A 198 0.20 -5.98 1.03
CA SER A 198 1.65 -6.03 0.90
C SER A 198 2.27 -7.12 1.79
N PHE A 199 1.77 -7.29 3.01
CA PHE A 199 2.24 -8.36 3.90
C PHE A 199 1.99 -9.74 3.27
N THR A 200 0.77 -10.00 2.80
CA THR A 200 0.39 -11.28 2.23
C THR A 200 1.08 -11.57 0.88
N ASN A 201 1.28 -10.55 0.05
CA ASN A 201 2.07 -10.67 -1.18
C ASN A 201 3.56 -10.95 -0.91
N SER A 202 4.09 -10.40 0.19
CA SER A 202 5.47 -10.60 0.64
C SER A 202 5.73 -12.00 1.21
N THR A 203 4.75 -12.58 1.90
CA THR A 203 4.85 -13.93 2.46
C THR A 203 4.50 -15.02 1.45
N ALA A 204 3.81 -14.67 0.37
CA ALA A 204 3.18 -15.61 -0.58
C ALA A 204 2.17 -16.58 0.07
N PHE A 205 1.73 -16.29 1.30
CA PHE A 205 0.66 -16.99 2.00
C PHE A 205 -0.53 -16.05 2.13
N SER A 206 -1.55 -16.22 1.29
CA SER A 206 -2.72 -15.34 1.21
C SER A 206 -3.98 -16.11 0.83
N PRO A 207 -5.17 -15.73 1.33
CA PRO A 207 -6.46 -16.20 0.81
C PRO A 207 -6.81 -15.64 -0.58
N THR A 208 -5.93 -14.86 -1.22
CA THR A 208 -6.16 -14.20 -2.53
C THR A 208 -7.35 -13.23 -2.53
N ASP A 209 -7.41 -12.36 -1.53
CA ASP A 209 -8.50 -11.41 -1.31
C ASP A 209 -8.38 -10.08 -2.06
N VAL A 210 -7.28 -9.89 -2.81
CA VAL A 210 -7.05 -8.71 -3.63
C VAL A 210 -6.43 -9.09 -4.97
N MET A 211 -7.06 -8.69 -6.07
CA MET A 211 -6.56 -8.95 -7.43
C MET A 211 -5.90 -7.71 -8.05
N PRO A 212 -4.67 -7.81 -8.59
CA PRO A 212 -4.06 -6.74 -9.37
C PRO A 212 -4.65 -6.68 -10.78
N LEU A 213 -5.40 -5.62 -11.08
CA LEU A 213 -6.06 -5.43 -12.37
C LEU A 213 -5.14 -4.76 -13.40
N SER A 214 -4.40 -3.73 -12.99
CA SER A 214 -3.55 -2.96 -13.88
C SER A 214 -2.17 -3.60 -14.10
N ARG A 215 -1.52 -3.25 -15.22
CA ARG A 215 -0.20 -3.81 -15.57
C ARG A 215 0.87 -3.44 -14.54
N TRP A 216 0.86 -2.19 -14.06
CA TRP A 216 1.85 -1.75 -13.08
C TRP A 216 1.66 -2.48 -11.75
N ALA A 217 0.41 -2.70 -11.30
CA ALA A 217 0.11 -3.42 -10.06
C ALA A 217 0.67 -4.84 -10.11
N LYS A 218 0.48 -5.52 -11.24
CA LYS A 218 1.07 -6.86 -11.50
C LYS A 218 2.59 -6.84 -11.42
N MET A 219 3.24 -5.88 -12.08
CA MET A 219 4.70 -5.78 -12.06
C MET A 219 5.25 -5.44 -10.68
N LEU A 220 4.56 -4.58 -9.93
CA LEU A 220 4.99 -4.18 -8.60
C LEU A 220 4.80 -5.31 -7.58
N MET A 221 3.72 -6.09 -7.67
CA MET A 221 3.55 -7.32 -6.89
C MET A 221 4.61 -8.37 -7.22
N MET A 222 4.90 -8.58 -8.51
CA MET A 222 5.96 -9.50 -8.94
C MET A 222 7.33 -9.09 -8.39
N LEU A 223 7.67 -7.79 -8.44
CA LEU A 223 8.92 -7.27 -7.90
C LEU A 223 8.98 -7.48 -6.37
N GLN A 224 7.91 -7.14 -5.65
CA GLN A 224 7.85 -7.31 -4.20
C GLN A 224 8.11 -8.76 -3.81
N SER A 225 7.33 -9.71 -4.36
CA SER A 225 7.45 -11.12 -4.02
C SER A 225 8.84 -11.66 -4.37
N SER A 226 9.45 -11.20 -5.46
CA SER A 226 10.81 -11.58 -5.83
C SER A 226 11.85 -11.13 -4.79
N VAL A 227 11.79 -9.86 -4.37
CA VAL A 227 12.69 -9.29 -3.35
C VAL A 227 12.50 -10.00 -2.01
N SER A 228 11.25 -10.23 -1.61
CA SER A 228 10.92 -10.91 -0.35
C SER A 228 11.38 -12.36 -0.35
N LEU A 229 11.16 -13.10 -1.44
CA LEU A 229 11.58 -14.49 -1.57
C LEU A 229 13.10 -14.62 -1.45
N VAL A 230 13.87 -13.82 -2.20
CA VAL A 230 15.34 -13.84 -2.15
C VAL A 230 15.84 -13.51 -0.73
N THR A 231 15.26 -12.49 -0.10
CA THR A 231 15.67 -12.06 1.24
C THR A 231 15.40 -13.17 2.27
N VAL A 232 14.18 -13.68 2.34
CA VAL A 232 13.78 -14.69 3.34
C VAL A 232 14.54 -16.00 3.15
N VAL A 233 14.62 -16.50 1.91
CA VAL A 233 15.28 -17.79 1.63
C VAL A 233 16.75 -17.76 2.03
N LEU A 234 17.48 -16.71 1.66
CA LEU A 234 18.92 -16.62 1.96
C LEU A 234 19.19 -16.41 3.44
N VAL A 235 18.39 -15.56 4.11
CA VAL A 235 18.52 -15.30 5.54
C VAL A 235 18.28 -16.57 6.36
N VAL A 236 17.19 -17.29 6.06
CA VAL A 236 16.86 -18.54 6.76
C VAL A 236 17.90 -19.62 6.46
N ALA A 237 18.30 -19.79 5.21
CA ALA A 237 19.30 -20.80 4.83
C ALA A 237 20.62 -20.58 5.58
N ARG A 238 21.12 -19.33 5.64
CA ARG A 238 22.35 -19.00 6.36
C ARG A 238 22.18 -19.15 7.87
N ALA A 239 21.06 -18.70 8.44
CA ALA A 239 20.81 -18.85 9.88
C ALA A 239 20.83 -20.33 10.31
N VAL A 240 20.18 -21.22 9.54
CA VAL A 240 20.21 -22.66 9.79
C VAL A 240 21.62 -23.24 9.66
N ASN A 241 22.42 -22.74 8.71
CA ASN A 241 23.81 -23.18 8.55
C ASN A 241 24.72 -22.76 9.72
N ILE A 242 24.42 -21.65 10.40
CA ILE A 242 25.19 -21.17 11.57
C ILE A 242 24.83 -21.93 12.85
N LEU A 243 23.59 -22.41 12.98
CA LEU A 243 23.10 -23.12 14.16
C LEU A 243 23.51 -24.60 14.23
N LYS A 244 24.14 -25.13 13.17
CA LYS A 244 24.64 -26.50 13.08
C LYS A 244 26.13 -26.54 13.42
#